data_AF-A0A2W6IGJ5-F1
#
_entry.id   AF-A0A2W6IGJ5-F1
#
_cell.length_a   1.000
_cell.length_b   1.000
_cell.length_c   1.000
_cell.angle_alpha   90.00
_cell.angle_beta   90.00
_cell.angle_gamma   90.00
#
_symmetry.space_group_name_H-M   'P 1'
#
loop_
_entity.id
_entity.type
_entity.pdbx_description
1 polymer ?
#
loop_
_entity_poly.entity_id
_entity_poly.type
_entity_poly.pdbx_seq_one_letter_code
_entity_poly.pdbx_strand_id
1 'polypeptide(L)'
;MFDDTDCPVCLAMFVPANVKQGSKDFTYYKGNVNQGSFSQLCQRKADLLSAESQLDWRFNSQGGSIGLYAVDNQKERSIRFVPGKAIEDGRIKVSSRSVTKISGVPRGVSAGTLIETANGLLEEFRVSTSDVFLTAFKGLRADGDYRRRLDFSMARTLLNASVDQVRGVRHA
;
A
#
# COMPACT_ATOMS: atom_id res chain seq x y z
N MET A 1 9.68 17.54 8.34
CA MET A 1 8.93 16.29 8.63
C MET A 1 7.56 16.58 9.26
N PHE A 2 7.32 17.82 9.74
CA PHE A 2 6.07 18.23 10.38
C PHE A 2 5.31 19.30 9.59
N ASP A 3 5.77 19.66 8.39
CA ASP A 3 5.27 20.83 7.65
C ASP A 3 3.98 20.56 6.84
N ASP A 4 3.45 19.32 6.89
CA ASP A 4 2.31 18.87 6.08
C ASP A 4 1.11 18.41 6.94
N THR A 5 1.10 18.74 8.25
CA THR A 5 0.00 18.41 9.16
C THR A 5 -0.28 19.51 10.19
N ASP A 6 -1.53 19.97 10.26
CA ASP A 6 -1.99 20.99 11.22
C ASP A 6 -2.10 20.45 12.66
N CYS A 7 -2.05 19.13 12.85
CA CYS A 7 -2.14 18.46 14.15
C CYS A 7 -1.12 17.31 14.23
N PRO A 8 0.16 17.58 14.49
CA PRO A 8 1.15 16.52 14.68
C PRO A 8 0.84 15.75 15.96
N VAL A 9 0.58 14.44 15.82
CA VAL A 9 0.51 13.53 16.97
C VAL A 9 1.93 13.01 17.22
N CYS A 10 2.49 13.35 18.38
CA CYS A 10 3.79 12.84 18.82
C CYS A 10 3.58 11.61 19.72
N LEU A 11 4.16 10.47 19.33
CA LEU A 11 4.25 9.29 20.19
C LEU A 11 5.66 9.24 20.77
N ALA A 12 5.80 9.56 22.06
CA ALA A 12 7.04 9.39 22.81
C ALA A 12 7.04 8.01 23.48
N MET A 13 7.94 7.12 23.06
CA MET A 13 8.12 5.80 23.67
C MET A 13 9.44 5.78 24.44
N PHE A 14 9.37 5.42 25.72
CA PHE A 14 10.54 5.32 26.58
C PHE A 14 10.92 3.86 26.79
N VAL A 15 12.15 3.52 26.47
CA VAL A 15 12.76 2.22 26.80
C VAL A 15 13.87 2.43 27.82
N PRO A 16 14.02 1.55 28.83
CA PRO A 16 15.12 1.64 29.79
C PRO A 16 16.48 1.72 29.08
N ALA A 17 17.39 2.55 29.57
CA ALA A 17 18.68 2.82 28.91
C ALA A 17 19.54 1.55 28.73
N ASN A 18 19.45 0.61 29.68
CA ASN A 18 20.10 -0.70 29.62
C ASN A 18 19.49 -1.67 28.59
N VAL A 19 18.27 -1.37 28.10
CA VAL A 19 17.58 -2.12 27.03
C VAL A 19 17.79 -1.45 25.66
N LYS A 20 18.37 -0.25 25.64
CA LYS A 20 18.72 0.49 24.42
C LYS A 20 19.93 -0.18 23.74
N GLN A 21 19.72 -1.38 23.22
CA GLN A 21 20.66 -2.02 22.33
C GLN A 21 20.79 -1.12 21.09
N GLY A 22 22.00 -0.87 20.59
CA GLY A 22 22.24 -0.01 19.43
C GLY A 22 21.57 -0.45 18.12
N SER A 23 20.68 -1.45 18.18
CA SER A 23 19.81 -1.88 17.10
C SER A 23 18.67 -0.89 16.88
N LYS A 24 18.39 -0.60 15.62
CA LYS A 24 17.18 0.14 15.20
C LYS A 24 15.95 -0.76 15.07
N ASP A 25 16.10 -2.05 15.37
CA ASP A 25 15.04 -3.04 15.28
C ASP A 25 14.21 -3.11 16.57
N PHE A 26 12.95 -3.47 16.42
CA PHE A 26 11.99 -3.58 17.51
C PHE A 26 10.92 -4.61 17.18
N THR A 27 10.33 -5.22 18.21
CA THR A 27 9.19 -6.13 18.00
C THR A 27 7.91 -5.32 17.74
N TYR A 28 7.21 -5.66 16.67
CA TYR A 28 5.93 -5.05 16.34
C TYR A 28 4.77 -5.89 16.91
N TYR A 29 3.87 -5.22 17.60
CA TYR A 29 2.64 -5.81 18.13
C TYR A 29 1.43 -5.12 17.51
N LYS A 30 0.41 -5.91 17.19
CA LYS A 30 -0.91 -5.43 16.78
C LYS A 30 -1.92 -5.90 17.82
N GLY A 31 -2.43 -4.96 18.63
CA GLY A 31 -3.11 -5.31 19.87
C GLY A 31 -2.16 -6.10 20.77
N ASN A 32 -2.59 -7.28 21.24
CA ASN A 32 -1.78 -8.17 22.07
C ASN A 32 -1.03 -9.25 21.27
N VAL A 33 -1.02 -9.17 19.94
CA VAL A 33 -0.44 -10.19 19.06
C VAL A 33 0.92 -9.73 18.55
N ASN A 34 1.96 -10.51 18.84
CA ASN A 34 3.31 -10.32 18.29
C ASN A 34 3.31 -10.65 16.79
N GLN A 35 3.79 -9.74 15.96
CA GLN A 35 3.84 -9.87 14.50
C GLN A 35 5.25 -10.19 13.95
N GLY A 36 6.25 -10.21 14.83
CA GLY A 36 7.66 -10.33 14.52
C GLY A 36 8.45 -9.04 14.77
N SER A 37 9.74 -9.06 14.44
CA SER A 37 10.58 -7.85 14.46
C SER A 37 10.29 -6.95 13.25
N PHE A 38 10.59 -5.66 13.38
CA PHE A 38 10.47 -4.69 12.30
C PHE A 38 11.37 -5.05 11.12
N SER A 39 12.57 -5.58 11.36
CA SER A 39 13.45 -6.12 10.33
C SER A 39 12.82 -7.29 9.56
N GLN A 40 12.17 -8.23 10.25
CA GLN A 40 11.45 -9.35 9.61
C GLN A 40 10.29 -8.84 8.74
N LEU A 41 9.53 -7.84 9.21
CA LEU A 41 8.45 -7.23 8.44
C LEU A 41 9.00 -6.49 7.21
N CYS A 42 10.12 -5.80 7.35
CA CYS A 42 10.82 -5.15 6.22
C CYS A 42 11.26 -6.19 5.18
N GLN A 43 11.79 -7.34 5.64
CA GLN A 43 12.20 -8.42 4.75
C GLN A 43 11.00 -9.01 3.99
N ARG A 44 9.90 -9.35 4.68
CA ARG A 44 8.67 -9.84 4.02
C ARG A 44 8.17 -8.87 2.94
N LYS A 45 8.17 -7.57 3.24
CA LYS A 45 7.84 -6.53 2.25
C LYS A 45 8.80 -6.55 1.06
N ALA A 46 10.10 -6.65 1.31
CA ALA A 46 11.11 -6.65 0.25
C ALA A 46 11.01 -7.89 -0.64
N ASP A 47 10.81 -9.07 -0.05
CA ASP A 47 10.66 -10.33 -0.76
C ASP A 47 9.41 -10.33 -1.66
N LEU A 48 8.31 -9.77 -1.16
CA LEU A 48 7.04 -9.73 -1.88
C LEU A 48 7.01 -8.65 -2.97
N LEU A 49 7.61 -7.50 -2.70
CA LEU A 49 7.48 -6.30 -3.54
C LEU A 49 8.79 -5.89 -4.23
N SER A 50 9.75 -6.81 -4.34
CA SER A 50 10.92 -6.61 -5.18
C SER A 50 10.48 -6.47 -6.64
N ALA A 51 10.90 -5.39 -7.28
CA ALA A 51 10.64 -5.14 -8.68
C ALA A 51 11.93 -4.66 -9.35
N GLU A 52 12.22 -5.21 -10.51
CA GLU A 52 13.27 -4.75 -11.41
C GLU A 52 12.76 -3.59 -12.28
N SER A 53 11.46 -3.57 -12.59
CA SER A 53 10.84 -2.51 -13.38
C SER A 53 10.69 -1.20 -12.61
N GLN A 54 11.08 -0.10 -13.25
CA GLN A 54 10.83 1.28 -12.82
C GLN A 54 9.98 1.99 -13.88
N LEU A 55 8.67 1.83 -13.83
CA LEU A 55 7.75 2.38 -14.84
C LEU A 55 7.23 3.78 -14.46
N ASP A 56 6.95 4.60 -15.49
CA ASP A 56 6.33 5.92 -15.33
C ASP A 56 4.81 5.79 -15.12
N TRP A 57 4.42 5.53 -13.86
CA TRP A 57 3.01 5.54 -13.45
C TRP A 57 2.53 6.96 -13.14
N ARG A 58 1.46 7.36 -13.85
CA ARG A 58 0.82 8.67 -13.67
C ARG A 58 -0.52 8.53 -12.95
N PHE A 59 -0.57 9.05 -11.73
CA PHE A 59 -1.76 9.09 -10.89
C PHE A 59 -2.61 10.32 -11.25
N ASN A 60 -3.88 10.31 -10.83
CA ASN A 60 -4.91 11.30 -11.16
C ASN A 60 -5.12 11.49 -12.67
N SER A 61 -4.89 10.44 -13.47
CA SER A 61 -5.03 10.50 -14.93
C SER A 61 -6.47 10.17 -15.34
N GLN A 62 -7.24 11.14 -15.84
CA GLN A 62 -8.66 10.93 -16.23
C GLN A 62 -8.86 9.77 -17.20
N GLY A 63 -7.94 9.59 -18.17
CA GLY A 63 -7.92 8.46 -19.10
C GLY A 63 -7.21 7.20 -18.61
N GLY A 64 -6.86 7.12 -17.32
CA GLY A 64 -6.15 5.98 -16.76
C GLY A 64 -6.95 4.67 -16.86
N SER A 65 -6.28 3.61 -17.30
CA SER A 65 -6.89 2.29 -17.48
C SER A 65 -7.04 1.50 -16.18
N ILE A 66 -6.35 1.91 -15.11
CA ILE A 66 -6.46 1.35 -13.77
C ILE A 66 -7.09 2.39 -12.84
N GLY A 67 -8.03 1.97 -12.01
CA GLY A 67 -8.57 2.74 -10.90
C GLY A 67 -8.00 2.25 -9.57
N LEU A 68 -7.92 3.12 -8.58
CA LEU A 68 -7.50 2.81 -7.23
C LEU A 68 -8.44 3.47 -6.20
N TYR A 69 -9.04 2.64 -5.34
CA TYR A 69 -9.57 3.07 -4.06
C TYR A 69 -8.45 2.94 -3.03
N ALA A 70 -7.85 4.06 -2.63
CA ALA A 70 -6.63 4.11 -1.84
C ALA A 70 -6.87 4.11 -0.33
N VAL A 71 -8.13 4.09 0.12
CA VAL A 71 -8.50 4.21 1.54
C VAL A 71 -9.51 3.12 1.91
N ASP A 72 -9.32 2.50 3.06
CA ASP A 72 -10.30 1.57 3.61
C ASP A 72 -11.61 2.29 3.97
N ASN A 73 -12.74 1.65 3.71
CA ASN A 73 -14.04 2.08 4.16
C ASN A 73 -14.17 1.90 5.69
N GLN A 74 -15.34 2.21 6.25
CA GLN A 74 -15.56 2.10 7.70
C GLN A 74 -15.88 0.68 8.18
N LYS A 75 -16.09 -0.28 7.27
CA LYS A 75 -16.54 -1.63 7.59
C LYS A 75 -15.39 -2.64 7.54
N GLU A 76 -14.63 -2.63 6.45
CA GLU A 76 -13.72 -3.72 6.08
C GLU A 76 -12.46 -3.22 5.36
N ARG A 77 -11.52 -4.14 5.11
CA ARG A 77 -10.36 -3.88 4.24
C ARG A 77 -10.86 -3.71 2.83
N SER A 78 -10.77 -2.49 2.29
CA SER A 78 -11.41 -2.16 1.02
C SER A 78 -10.53 -1.40 0.04
N ILE A 79 -9.26 -1.16 0.38
CA ILE A 79 -8.26 -0.67 -0.58
C ILE A 79 -8.15 -1.70 -1.71
N ARG A 80 -8.26 -1.25 -2.96
CA ARG A 80 -8.19 -2.13 -4.13
C ARG A 80 -7.94 -1.39 -5.43
N PHE A 81 -7.30 -2.07 -6.36
CA PHE A 81 -7.23 -1.70 -7.76
C PHE A 81 -8.48 -2.22 -8.49
N VAL A 82 -8.98 -1.45 -9.44
CA VAL A 82 -10.17 -1.75 -10.26
C VAL A 82 -9.94 -1.33 -11.71
N PRO A 83 -10.77 -1.75 -12.68
CA PRO A 83 -10.73 -1.16 -14.01
C PRO A 83 -10.94 0.35 -13.94
N GLY A 84 -10.20 1.13 -14.72
CA GLY A 84 -10.31 2.60 -14.73
C GLY A 84 -11.75 3.06 -14.99
N LYS A 85 -12.48 2.36 -15.85
CA LYS A 85 -13.91 2.61 -16.13
C LYS A 85 -14.85 2.47 -14.92
N ALA A 86 -14.43 1.81 -13.85
CA ALA A 86 -15.22 1.68 -12.62
C ALA A 86 -15.19 2.96 -11.76
N ILE A 87 -14.31 3.91 -12.07
CA ILE A 87 -14.25 5.22 -11.43
C ILE A 87 -14.79 6.26 -12.41
N GLU A 88 -15.86 6.95 -12.02
CA GLU A 88 -16.42 8.06 -12.80
C GLU A 88 -15.46 9.25 -12.81
N ASP A 89 -15.30 9.92 -13.97
CA ASP A 89 -14.36 11.03 -14.13
C ASP A 89 -14.64 12.19 -13.15
N GLY A 90 -15.91 12.46 -12.86
CA GLY A 90 -16.32 13.49 -11.91
C GLY A 90 -15.88 13.23 -10.46
N ARG A 91 -15.43 12.01 -10.12
CA ARG A 91 -14.90 11.67 -8.79
C ARG A 91 -13.40 11.96 -8.63
N ILE A 92 -12.70 12.24 -9.73
CA ILE A 92 -11.26 12.50 -9.72
C ILE A 92 -11.04 14.00 -9.61
N LYS A 93 -10.91 14.48 -8.38
CA LYS A 93 -10.36 15.82 -8.15
C LYS A 93 -8.86 15.79 -8.48
N VAL A 94 -8.31 16.90 -8.98
CA VAL A 94 -6.88 17.05 -9.33
C VAL A 94 -5.95 16.65 -8.17
N SER A 95 -6.41 16.79 -6.92
CA SER A 95 -5.72 16.43 -5.69
C SER A 95 -6.30 15.20 -4.96
N SER A 96 -7.16 14.41 -5.59
CA SER A 96 -7.81 13.26 -4.94
C SER A 96 -6.80 12.18 -4.59
N ARG A 97 -6.47 12.07 -3.31
CA ARG A 97 -5.55 11.02 -2.81
C ARG A 97 -6.26 9.77 -2.31
N SER A 98 -7.59 9.71 -2.44
CA SER A 98 -8.42 8.60 -1.93
C SER A 98 -9.03 7.74 -3.03
N VAL A 99 -9.37 8.35 -4.17
CA VAL A 99 -9.92 7.67 -5.36
C VAL A 99 -9.27 8.30 -6.58
N THR A 100 -8.59 7.49 -7.39
CA THR A 100 -7.81 7.98 -8.54
C THR A 100 -7.83 6.98 -9.70
N LYS A 101 -7.60 7.48 -10.91
CA LYS A 101 -7.19 6.66 -12.05
C LYS A 101 -5.69 6.79 -12.31
N ILE A 102 -5.12 5.74 -12.89
CA ILE A 102 -3.69 5.55 -13.08
C ILE A 102 -3.46 5.14 -14.54
N SER A 103 -2.56 5.84 -15.23
CA SER A 103 -2.04 5.46 -16.54
C SER A 103 -0.57 5.04 -16.44
N GLY A 104 -0.05 4.43 -17.51
CA GLY A 104 1.31 3.88 -17.55
C GLY A 104 1.38 2.35 -17.71
N VAL A 105 0.25 1.68 -17.98
CA VAL A 105 0.25 0.24 -18.27
C VAL A 105 1.15 -0.04 -19.48
N PRO A 106 2.18 -0.90 -19.35
CA PRO A 106 3.09 -1.19 -20.45
C PRO A 106 2.38 -1.82 -21.65
N ARG A 107 2.91 -1.57 -22.86
CA ARG A 107 2.45 -2.27 -24.07
C ARG A 107 2.60 -3.78 -23.91
N GLY A 108 1.60 -4.52 -24.38
CA GLY A 108 1.57 -5.98 -24.30
C GLY A 108 1.12 -6.55 -22.96
N VAL A 109 0.83 -5.71 -21.96
CA VAL A 109 0.29 -6.13 -20.66
C VAL A 109 -1.21 -5.79 -20.60
N SER A 110 -2.04 -6.79 -20.29
CA SER A 110 -3.46 -6.57 -20.04
C SER A 110 -3.66 -5.82 -18.72
N ALA A 111 -4.42 -4.72 -18.77
CA ALA A 111 -4.76 -3.97 -17.56
C ALA A 111 -5.56 -4.83 -16.56
N GLY A 112 -6.42 -5.74 -17.04
CA GLY A 112 -7.21 -6.65 -16.20
C GLY A 112 -6.33 -7.62 -15.40
N THR A 113 -5.43 -8.32 -16.09
CA THR A 113 -4.46 -9.23 -15.46
C THR A 113 -3.58 -8.48 -14.46
N LEU A 114 -3.13 -7.27 -14.83
CA LEU A 114 -2.32 -6.46 -13.93
C LEU A 114 -3.08 -6.03 -12.67
N ILE A 115 -4.36 -5.71 -12.78
CA ILE A 115 -5.23 -5.37 -11.63
C ILE A 115 -5.39 -6.58 -10.70
N GLU A 116 -5.63 -7.77 -11.26
CA GLU A 116 -5.76 -9.01 -10.49
C GLU A 116 -4.48 -9.32 -9.73
N THR A 117 -3.33 -9.30 -10.41
CA THR A 117 -2.02 -9.49 -9.79
C THR A 117 -1.75 -8.46 -8.70
N ALA A 118 -2.02 -7.17 -8.96
CA ALA A 118 -1.80 -6.10 -7.99
C ALA A 118 -2.68 -6.23 -6.75
N ASN A 119 -3.93 -6.69 -6.89
CA ASN A 119 -4.80 -6.96 -5.76
C ASN A 119 -4.35 -8.18 -4.96
N GLY A 120 -3.85 -9.22 -5.62
CA GLY A 120 -3.25 -10.39 -4.95
C GLY A 120 -2.05 -10.00 -4.10
N LEU A 121 -1.09 -9.28 -4.71
CA LEU A 121 0.09 -8.76 -4.00
C LEU A 121 -0.29 -7.80 -2.88
N LEU A 122 -1.31 -6.96 -3.08
CA LEU A 122 -1.81 -6.08 -2.04
C LEU A 122 -2.34 -6.89 -0.84
N GLU A 123 -3.18 -7.90 -1.07
CA GLU A 123 -3.73 -8.70 0.03
C GLU A 123 -2.63 -9.45 0.78
N GLU A 124 -1.71 -10.09 0.06
CA GLU A 124 -0.57 -10.79 0.66
C GLU A 124 0.32 -9.83 1.46
N PHE A 125 0.58 -8.64 0.92
CA PHE A 125 1.33 -7.59 1.61
C PHE A 125 0.64 -7.17 2.90
N ARG A 126 -0.67 -6.95 2.86
CA ARG A 126 -1.45 -6.52 4.02
C ARG A 126 -1.46 -7.58 5.13
N VAL A 127 -1.61 -8.85 4.76
CA VAL A 127 -1.59 -9.98 5.70
C VAL A 127 -0.19 -10.18 6.29
N SER A 128 0.83 -10.33 5.44
CA SER A 128 2.20 -10.67 5.87
C SER A 128 2.88 -9.57 6.69
N THR A 129 2.49 -8.31 6.48
CA THR A 129 3.04 -7.15 7.17
C THR A 129 2.11 -6.56 8.23
N SER A 130 0.91 -7.14 8.43
CA SER A 130 -0.10 -6.67 9.37
C SER A 130 -0.46 -5.18 9.21
N ASP A 131 -0.45 -4.69 7.96
CA ASP A 131 -0.69 -3.29 7.58
C ASP A 131 0.30 -2.27 8.19
N VAL A 132 1.43 -2.69 8.76
CA VAL A 132 2.36 -1.77 9.48
C VAL A 132 2.92 -0.68 8.57
N PHE A 133 3.09 -0.98 7.28
CA PHE A 133 3.63 -0.06 6.28
C PHE A 133 2.55 0.75 5.56
N LEU A 134 1.27 0.59 5.91
CA LEU A 134 0.20 1.45 5.43
C LEU A 134 -0.08 2.59 6.40
N THR A 135 -0.36 3.77 5.85
CA THR A 135 -0.65 4.95 6.67
C THR A 135 -1.99 4.75 7.40
N ALA A 136 -2.04 5.01 8.71
CA ALA A 136 -3.29 5.01 9.45
C ALA A 136 -4.23 6.13 8.96
N PHE A 137 -5.53 5.88 8.93
CA PHE A 137 -6.50 6.83 8.39
C PHE A 137 -7.79 6.90 9.19
N LYS A 138 -8.02 7.99 9.93
CA LYS A 138 -9.32 8.30 10.58
C LYS A 138 -9.93 7.13 11.40
N GLY A 139 -9.12 6.56 12.29
CA GLY A 139 -9.58 5.65 13.35
C GLY A 139 -9.85 4.21 12.92
N LEU A 140 -10.75 3.54 13.67
CA LEU A 140 -11.07 2.12 13.53
C LEU A 140 -12.17 1.87 12.47
N ARG A 141 -12.15 0.67 11.92
CA ARG A 141 -13.23 0.04 11.16
C ARG A 141 -14.20 -0.66 12.13
N ALA A 142 -15.37 -1.05 11.63
CA ALA A 142 -16.38 -1.77 12.40
C ALA A 142 -15.89 -3.13 12.91
N ASP A 143 -14.90 -3.74 12.24
CA ASP A 143 -14.25 -4.99 12.68
C ASP A 143 -13.15 -4.77 13.75
N GLY A 144 -12.98 -3.53 14.23
CA GLY A 144 -12.03 -3.19 15.29
C GLY A 144 -10.58 -2.99 14.83
N ASP A 145 -10.27 -3.14 13.54
CA ASP A 145 -8.94 -2.87 13.00
C ASP A 145 -8.82 -1.41 12.50
N TYR A 146 -7.60 -0.88 12.42
CA TYR A 146 -7.39 0.47 11.92
C TYR A 146 -7.70 0.56 10.43
N ARG A 147 -8.37 1.64 10.05
CA ARG A 147 -8.50 2.03 8.65
C ARG A 147 -7.14 2.45 8.13
N ARG A 148 -6.82 2.01 6.92
CA ARG A 148 -5.54 2.31 6.28
C ARG A 148 -5.72 3.14 5.02
N ARG A 149 -4.62 3.75 4.61
CA ARG A 149 -4.45 4.43 3.34
C ARG A 149 -3.19 3.93 2.65
N LEU A 150 -3.35 3.54 1.39
CA LEU A 150 -2.28 3.25 0.46
C LEU A 150 -1.84 4.56 -0.19
N ASP A 151 -0.58 4.96 0.03
CA ASP A 151 -0.01 6.11 -0.66
C ASP A 151 0.42 5.74 -2.10
N PHE A 152 0.70 6.76 -2.92
CA PHE A 152 1.07 6.56 -4.31
C PHE A 152 2.45 5.90 -4.48
N SER A 153 3.35 6.06 -3.51
CA SER A 153 4.67 5.42 -3.55
C SER A 153 4.50 3.91 -3.44
N MET A 154 3.75 3.45 -2.44
CA MET A 154 3.46 2.04 -2.26
C MET A 154 2.60 1.47 -3.39
N ALA A 155 1.63 2.23 -3.91
CA ALA A 155 0.86 1.82 -5.06
C ALA A 155 1.73 1.63 -6.32
N ARG A 156 2.74 2.49 -6.55
CA ARG A 156 3.73 2.32 -7.62
C ARG A 156 4.55 1.05 -7.43
N THR A 157 5.04 0.81 -6.21
CA THR A 157 5.80 -0.40 -5.88
C THR A 157 5.00 -1.65 -6.18
N LEU A 158 3.73 -1.71 -5.74
CA LEU A 158 2.82 -2.82 -6.05
C LEU A 158 2.64 -2.99 -7.56
N LEU A 159 2.40 -1.91 -8.31
CA LEU A 159 2.22 -1.98 -9.76
C LEU A 159 3.48 -2.42 -10.51
N ASN A 160 4.67 -1.97 -10.08
CA ASN A 160 5.94 -2.43 -10.65
C ASN A 160 6.15 -3.93 -10.42
N ALA A 161 5.99 -4.40 -9.18
CA ALA A 161 6.10 -5.82 -8.84
C ALA A 161 5.06 -6.65 -9.62
N SER A 162 3.85 -6.13 -9.78
CA SER A 162 2.80 -6.78 -10.56
C SER A 162 3.16 -6.90 -12.04
N VAL A 163 3.78 -5.87 -12.65
CA VAL A 163 4.25 -5.95 -14.03
C VAL A 163 5.34 -6.99 -14.17
N ASP A 164 6.31 -7.01 -13.26
CA ASP A 164 7.40 -7.99 -13.30
C ASP A 164 6.87 -9.41 -13.14
N GLN A 165 5.90 -9.62 -12.25
CA GLN A 165 5.23 -10.92 -12.13
C GLN A 165 4.48 -11.28 -13.41
N VAL A 166 3.69 -10.37 -14.00
CA VAL A 166 2.96 -10.65 -15.26
C VAL A 166 3.90 -10.94 -16.43
N ARG A 167 5.05 -10.26 -16.51
CA ARG A 167 6.08 -10.51 -17.54
C ARG A 167 6.89 -11.77 -17.26
N GLY A 168 7.13 -12.06 -15.98
CA GLY A 168 7.87 -13.20 -15.46
C GLY A 168 7.05 -14.50 -15.36
N VAL A 169 5.73 -14.45 -15.51
CA VAL A 169 4.84 -15.62 -15.69
C VAL A 169 5.08 -16.36 -17.05
N ARG A 170 6.30 -16.26 -17.59
CA ARG A 170 6.97 -17.34 -18.34
C ARG A 170 7.81 -18.22 -17.41
N HIS A 171 7.22 -18.69 -16.32
CA HIS A 171 7.78 -19.80 -15.56
C HIS A 171 6.75 -20.93 -15.55
N ALA A 172 6.98 -21.85 -16.48
CA ALA A 172 6.45 -23.21 -16.48
C ALA A 172 6.96 -23.98 -15.27
#